data_AF-A0A6A3CW50-F1
#
_entry.id   AF-A0A6A3CW50-F1
#
_cell.length_a   1.000
_cell.length_b   1.000
_cell.length_c   1.000
_cell.angle_alpha   90.00
_cell.angle_beta   90.00
_cell.angle_gamma   90.00
#
_symmetry.space_group_name_H-M   'P 1'
#
loop_
_entity.id
_entity.type
_entity.pdbx_description
1 polymer ?
#
loop_
_entity_poly.entity_id
_entity_poly.type
_entity_poly.pdbx_seq_one_letter_code
_entity_poly.pdbx_strand_id
1 'polypeptide(L)'
;MDENAFKLSLLKTAPRLASVRIFGQRLVPQTAEQVRVLTATNSPNGIQGLLQYFNLVEGCLTMIESHQKQHNFTYDWIVRTRVDGYWNAPLHPQNFVAGRYTVPSGSVYGGLNDRFGIGDFHTSKVALSRLSLISKLDSAGYRRLNSESAFKAQLTTLKYPTPCSPVCKGSCVADVMSSLDKRWSWTNWGNGMIELCDAHGGWEDQWETIFDRVAGKKLAATRRQVKDLTFEECVGEFREMKKKAVNWDAPAPEEICGRGLKMKQ
;
A
#
# COMPACT_ATOMS: atom_id res chain seq x y z
N MET A 1 10.08 1.32 14.21
CA MET A 1 10.18 1.60 12.77
C MET A 1 10.77 0.36 12.15
N ASP A 2 10.28 -0.06 10.98
CA ASP A 2 10.74 -1.28 10.32
C ASP A 2 12.23 -1.22 9.99
N GLU A 3 12.96 -2.32 10.16
CA GLU A 3 14.39 -2.42 9.85
C GLU A 3 14.67 -2.20 8.37
N ASN A 4 13.71 -2.44 7.47
CA ASN A 4 13.85 -2.23 6.04
C ASN A 4 13.54 -0.78 5.61
N ALA A 5 13.21 0.13 6.55
CA ALA A 5 12.91 1.52 6.23
C ALA A 5 14.08 2.23 5.51
N PHE A 6 15.32 1.79 5.73
CA PHE A 6 16.48 2.33 5.02
C PHE A 6 16.38 2.20 3.49
N LYS A 7 15.66 1.18 2.99
CA LYS A 7 15.47 0.96 1.54
C LYS A 7 14.69 2.08 0.86
N LEU A 8 13.97 2.90 1.63
CA LEU A 8 13.27 4.08 1.12
C LEU A 8 14.24 5.18 0.64
N SER A 9 15.53 5.08 0.97
CA SER A 9 16.59 5.95 0.42
C SER A 9 16.59 5.99 -1.11
N LEU A 10 16.11 4.92 -1.77
CA LEU A 10 15.90 4.86 -3.21
C LEU A 10 15.05 5.99 -3.78
N LEU A 11 14.11 6.52 -2.98
CA LEU A 11 13.28 7.64 -3.38
C LEU A 11 14.06 8.95 -3.51
N LYS A 12 15.37 8.97 -3.21
CA LYS A 12 16.28 10.06 -3.59
C LYS A 12 16.21 10.38 -5.09
N THR A 13 15.89 9.40 -5.95
CA THR A 13 15.80 9.62 -7.41
C THR A 13 14.43 10.12 -7.84
N ALA A 14 13.44 10.17 -6.94
CA ALA A 14 12.14 10.72 -7.27
C ALA A 14 12.28 12.20 -7.69
N PRO A 15 11.66 12.61 -8.80
CA PRO A 15 11.80 13.97 -9.30
C PRO A 15 11.12 15.00 -8.39
N ARG A 16 10.06 14.60 -7.69
CA ARG A 16 9.30 15.44 -6.76
C ARG A 16 8.82 14.60 -5.58
N LEU A 17 8.96 15.12 -4.37
CA LEU A 17 8.43 14.52 -3.16
C LEU A 17 7.61 15.57 -2.41
N ALA A 18 6.30 15.35 -2.32
CA ALA A 18 5.40 16.27 -1.63
C ALA A 18 5.56 16.18 -0.11
N SER A 19 5.56 14.98 0.44
CA SER A 19 5.67 14.77 1.88
C SER A 19 6.22 13.38 2.16
N VAL A 20 7.04 13.28 3.20
CA VAL A 20 7.62 12.03 3.67
C VAL A 20 7.24 11.87 5.13
N ARG A 21 6.66 10.71 5.46
CA ARG A 21 6.32 10.36 6.83
C ARG A 21 6.81 8.96 7.16
N ILE A 22 7.78 8.85 8.06
CA ILE A 22 8.35 7.58 8.52
C ILE A 22 8.35 7.62 10.04
N PHE A 23 7.78 6.61 10.70
CA PHE A 23 7.69 6.61 12.15
C PHE A 23 7.72 5.19 12.72
N GLY A 24 8.04 5.10 14.02
CA GLY A 24 7.87 3.86 14.75
C GLY A 24 6.40 3.61 15.06
N GLN A 25 5.93 2.38 14.81
CA GLN A 25 4.61 1.96 15.26
C GLN A 25 4.50 2.14 16.78
N ARG A 26 3.42 2.79 17.20
CA ARG A 26 3.03 2.98 18.60
C ARG A 26 1.72 2.25 18.85
N LEU A 27 1.45 1.91 20.10
CA LEU A 27 0.15 1.36 20.47
C LEU A 27 -0.94 2.36 20.11
N VAL A 28 -2.00 1.87 19.47
CA VAL A 28 -3.19 2.67 19.15
C VAL A 28 -4.23 2.34 20.23
N PRO A 29 -4.67 3.33 21.04
CA PRO A 29 -5.72 3.11 22.03
C PRO A 29 -6.95 2.50 21.39
N GLN A 30 -7.46 1.43 21.97
CA GLN A 30 -8.64 0.72 21.45
C GLN A 30 -9.90 1.35 22.01
N THR A 31 -10.87 1.66 21.15
CA THR A 31 -12.22 2.05 21.59
C THR A 31 -13.14 0.83 21.65
N ALA A 32 -14.25 0.94 22.37
CA ALA A 32 -15.23 -0.13 22.48
C ALA A 32 -15.83 -0.48 21.09
N GLU A 33 -16.06 0.52 20.25
CA GLU A 33 -16.54 0.37 18.86
C GLU A 33 -15.52 -0.43 18.02
N GLN A 34 -14.22 -0.09 18.14
CA GLN A 34 -13.17 -0.79 17.40
C GLN A 34 -13.11 -2.27 17.74
N VAL A 35 -13.21 -2.62 19.02
CA VAL A 35 -13.20 -4.02 19.47
C VAL A 35 -14.46 -4.77 19.04
N ARG A 36 -15.62 -4.10 18.94
CA ARG A 36 -16.85 -4.72 18.43
C ARG A 36 -16.81 -4.95 16.92
N VAL A 37 -16.39 -3.94 16.18
CA VAL A 37 -16.43 -3.92 14.71
C VAL A 37 -15.31 -4.76 14.11
N LEU A 38 -14.11 -4.72 14.67
CA LEU A 38 -12.93 -5.35 14.08
C LEU A 38 -12.61 -6.69 14.73
N THR A 39 -11.91 -7.55 13.98
CA THR A 39 -11.29 -8.76 14.52
C THR A 39 -9.84 -8.88 14.05
N ALA A 40 -9.03 -9.55 14.86
CA ALA A 40 -7.64 -9.87 14.57
C ALA A 40 -7.47 -11.01 13.54
N THR A 41 -8.57 -11.63 13.07
CA THR A 41 -8.51 -12.70 12.06
C THR A 41 -7.72 -12.25 10.83
N ASN A 42 -6.75 -13.07 10.41
CA ASN A 42 -5.83 -12.81 9.30
C ASN A 42 -4.92 -11.58 9.49
N SER A 43 -4.72 -11.13 10.74
CA SER A 43 -3.74 -10.09 11.09
C SER A 43 -2.55 -10.73 11.81
N PRO A 44 -1.32 -10.65 11.26
CA PRO A 44 -0.14 -11.31 11.85
C PRO A 44 0.23 -10.72 13.22
N ASN A 45 -0.11 -9.44 13.45
CA ASN A 45 0.21 -8.71 14.68
C ASN A 45 -1.06 -8.43 15.52
N GLY A 46 -2.08 -9.27 15.37
CA GLY A 46 -3.33 -9.17 16.12
C GLY A 46 -4.11 -7.87 15.84
N ILE A 47 -4.95 -7.47 16.80
CA ILE A 47 -5.79 -6.26 16.66
C ILE A 47 -4.95 -4.98 16.64
N GLN A 48 -3.85 -4.92 17.39
CA GLN A 48 -2.97 -3.75 17.40
C GLN A 48 -2.28 -3.55 16.04
N GLY A 49 -1.83 -4.63 15.40
CA GLY A 49 -1.31 -4.53 14.03
C GLY A 49 -2.31 -3.96 13.04
N LEU A 50 -3.57 -4.37 13.15
CA LEU A 50 -4.65 -3.85 12.30
C LEU A 50 -4.92 -2.36 12.54
N LEU A 51 -5.00 -1.93 13.81
CA LEU A 51 -5.21 -0.54 14.17
C LEU A 51 -4.03 0.36 13.76
N GLN A 52 -2.80 -0.13 13.92
CA GLN A 52 -1.60 0.56 13.46
C GLN A 52 -1.58 0.71 11.94
N TYR A 53 -1.98 -0.33 11.21
CA TYR A 53 -2.14 -0.27 9.76
C TYR A 53 -3.21 0.74 9.35
N PHE A 54 -4.38 0.73 10.00
CA PHE A 54 -5.45 1.70 9.72
C PHE A 54 -5.02 3.13 10.02
N ASN A 55 -4.28 3.35 11.12
CA ASN A 55 -3.69 4.64 11.47
C ASN A 55 -2.68 5.11 10.40
N LEU A 56 -1.86 4.20 9.88
CA LEU A 56 -0.92 4.51 8.79
C LEU A 56 -1.65 4.95 7.52
N VAL A 57 -2.70 4.22 7.13
CA VAL A 57 -3.51 4.52 5.94
C VAL A 57 -4.25 5.85 6.10
N GLU A 58 -4.88 6.07 7.25
CA GLU A 58 -5.63 7.31 7.52
C GLU A 58 -4.69 8.52 7.64
N GLY A 59 -3.48 8.32 8.15
CA GLY A 59 -2.44 9.36 8.19
C GLY A 59 -2.06 9.92 6.83
N CYS A 60 -2.31 9.19 5.73
CA CYS A 60 -2.15 9.72 4.37
C CYS A 60 -3.08 10.90 4.10
N LEU A 61 -4.29 10.94 4.69
CA LEU A 61 -5.23 12.05 4.52
C LEU A 61 -4.65 13.35 5.04
N THR A 62 -4.02 13.34 6.21
CA THR A 62 -3.35 14.52 6.76
C THR A 62 -2.26 15.01 5.80
N MET A 63 -1.45 14.10 5.26
CA MET A 63 -0.37 14.48 4.32
C MET A 63 -0.93 15.11 3.03
N ILE A 64 -2.01 14.53 2.48
CA ILE A 64 -2.68 15.00 1.26
C ILE A 64 -3.29 16.39 1.51
N GLU A 65 -4.08 16.54 2.58
CA GLU A 65 -4.77 17.78 2.91
C GLU A 65 -3.79 18.91 3.27
N SER A 66 -2.71 18.61 4.01
CA SER A 66 -1.66 19.58 4.30
C SER A 66 -0.99 20.11 3.03
N HIS A 67 -0.66 19.23 2.09
CA HIS A 67 -0.04 19.64 0.83
C HIS A 67 -1.00 20.45 -0.06
N GLN A 68 -2.26 20.03 -0.16
CA GLN A 68 -3.32 20.79 -0.85
C GLN A 68 -3.48 22.20 -0.28
N LYS A 69 -3.54 22.32 1.05
CA LYS A 69 -3.67 23.61 1.75
C LYS A 69 -2.44 24.50 1.53
N GLN A 70 -1.24 23.92 1.63
CA GLN A 70 0.02 24.65 1.46
C GLN A 70 0.18 25.25 0.06
N HIS A 71 -0.34 24.56 -0.96
CA HIS A 71 -0.17 24.95 -2.37
C HIS A 71 -1.47 25.43 -3.05
N ASN A 72 -2.54 25.60 -2.28
CA ASN A 72 -3.84 26.08 -2.73
C ASN A 72 -4.38 25.34 -3.97
N PHE A 73 -4.40 24.01 -3.93
CA PHE A 73 -5.00 23.18 -4.99
C PHE A 73 -5.71 21.96 -4.40
N THR A 74 -6.49 21.27 -5.22
CA THR A 74 -7.11 19.98 -4.88
C THR A 74 -6.65 18.91 -5.85
N TYR A 75 -6.30 17.72 -5.34
CA TYR A 75 -6.01 16.59 -6.23
C TYR A 75 -7.29 16.13 -6.90
N ASP A 76 -7.28 15.99 -8.23
CA ASP A 76 -8.41 15.38 -8.94
C ASP A 76 -8.48 13.87 -8.64
N TRP A 77 -7.33 13.22 -8.55
CA TRP A 77 -7.18 11.78 -8.39
C TRP A 77 -6.13 11.46 -7.34
N ILE A 78 -6.42 10.43 -6.54
CA ILE A 78 -5.47 9.82 -5.61
C ILE A 78 -5.26 8.38 -6.03
N VAL A 79 -4.00 8.04 -6.27
CA VAL A 79 -3.55 6.67 -6.49
C VAL A 79 -2.82 6.22 -5.23
N ARG A 80 -3.33 5.18 -4.58
CA ARG A 80 -2.72 4.59 -3.39
C ARG A 80 -2.14 3.24 -3.76
N THR A 81 -0.87 3.03 -3.44
CA THR A 81 -0.21 1.73 -3.55
C THR A 81 0.60 1.45 -2.29
N ARG A 82 0.73 0.17 -1.92
CA ARG A 82 1.82 -0.25 -1.03
C ARG A 82 3.15 -0.19 -1.77
N VAL A 83 4.23 -0.14 -1.01
CA VAL A 83 5.61 -0.13 -1.52
C VAL A 83 6.12 -1.49 -1.96
N ASP A 84 5.41 -2.57 -1.61
CA ASP A 84 5.67 -3.95 -2.05
C ASP A 84 4.94 -4.31 -3.37
N GLY A 85 4.29 -3.33 -4.02
CA GLY A 85 3.68 -3.48 -5.34
C GLY A 85 4.64 -3.11 -6.47
N TYR A 86 4.60 -3.85 -7.58
CA TYR A 86 5.38 -3.58 -8.79
C TYR A 86 4.47 -3.18 -9.95
N TRP A 87 4.87 -2.14 -10.70
CA TRP A 87 4.16 -1.60 -11.85
C TRP A 87 5.01 -1.77 -13.10
N ASN A 88 4.57 -2.58 -14.05
CA ASN A 88 5.27 -2.81 -15.32
C ASN A 88 4.71 -1.97 -16.49
N ALA A 89 3.60 -1.26 -16.27
CA ALA A 89 2.95 -0.44 -17.27
C ALA A 89 2.28 0.80 -16.63
N PRO A 90 2.08 1.89 -17.41
CA PRO A 90 1.28 3.02 -16.96
C PRO A 90 -0.17 2.62 -16.63
N LEU A 91 -0.79 3.37 -15.72
CA LEU A 91 -2.22 3.21 -15.44
C LEU A 91 -3.06 3.68 -16.64
N HIS A 92 -3.94 2.81 -17.12
CA HIS A 92 -4.85 3.14 -18.21
C HIS A 92 -5.89 4.20 -17.76
N PRO A 93 -6.24 5.21 -18.59
CA PRO A 93 -7.21 6.24 -18.23
C PRO A 93 -8.58 5.72 -17.78
N GLN A 94 -9.00 4.55 -18.26
CA GLN A 94 -10.25 3.91 -17.84
C GLN A 94 -10.29 3.52 -16.35
N ASN A 95 -9.15 3.46 -15.67
CA ASN A 95 -9.08 3.17 -14.24
C ASN A 95 -9.47 4.39 -13.37
N PHE A 96 -9.58 5.58 -13.97
CA PHE A 96 -9.93 6.82 -13.29
C PHE A 96 -11.42 7.14 -13.50
N VAL A 97 -12.28 6.59 -12.63
CA VAL A 97 -13.75 6.70 -12.76
C VAL A 97 -14.35 7.58 -11.65
N ALA A 98 -14.96 8.70 -12.03
CA ALA A 98 -15.43 9.70 -11.08
C ALA A 98 -16.57 9.14 -10.20
N GLY A 99 -16.58 9.51 -8.93
CA GLY A 99 -17.53 9.01 -7.94
C GLY A 99 -17.33 7.53 -7.57
N ARG A 100 -16.24 6.89 -8.02
CA ARG A 100 -15.93 5.48 -7.72
C ARG A 100 -14.51 5.33 -7.19
N TYR A 101 -14.37 4.40 -6.24
CA TYR A 101 -13.07 3.92 -5.80
C TYR A 101 -12.79 2.57 -6.45
N THR A 102 -11.83 2.54 -7.36
CA THR A 102 -11.42 1.33 -8.08
C THR A 102 -10.35 0.58 -7.31
N VAL A 103 -10.48 -0.74 -7.25
CA VAL A 103 -9.53 -1.65 -6.62
C VAL A 103 -9.35 -2.87 -7.53
N PRO A 104 -8.21 -3.58 -7.45
CA PRO A 104 -8.03 -4.81 -8.20
C PRO A 104 -9.10 -5.85 -7.82
N SER A 105 -9.62 -6.56 -8.82
CA SER A 105 -10.38 -7.78 -8.56
C SER A 105 -9.43 -8.85 -8.04
N GLY A 106 -9.63 -9.32 -6.82
CA GLY A 106 -8.81 -10.36 -6.22
C GLY A 106 -8.42 -10.06 -4.78
N SER A 107 -9.12 -10.71 -3.85
CA SER A 107 -8.80 -10.84 -2.42
C SER A 107 -9.77 -11.85 -1.84
N VAL A 108 -9.26 -13.00 -1.38
CA VAL A 108 -10.10 -14.16 -1.01
C VAL A 108 -10.52 -14.16 0.47
N TYR A 109 -10.22 -13.10 1.25
CA TYR A 109 -10.58 -13.03 2.67
C TYR A 109 -11.94 -12.35 2.93
N GLY A 110 -12.88 -12.47 1.98
CA GLY A 110 -14.27 -12.02 2.11
C GLY A 110 -14.51 -10.52 1.90
N GLY A 111 -13.49 -9.76 1.51
CA GLY A 111 -13.53 -8.30 1.41
C GLY A 111 -13.02 -7.72 0.10
N LEU A 112 -12.42 -6.54 0.17
CA LEU A 112 -11.78 -5.86 -0.96
C LEU A 112 -10.28 -5.72 -0.71
N ASN A 113 -9.48 -5.96 -1.76
CA ASN A 113 -8.04 -5.74 -1.74
C ASN A 113 -7.76 -4.25 -1.62
N ASP A 114 -7.05 -3.87 -0.57
CA ASP A 114 -6.70 -2.49 -0.31
C ASP A 114 -5.25 -2.18 -0.66
N ARG A 115 -4.47 -3.12 -1.23
CA ARG A 115 -3.04 -2.92 -1.59
C ARG A 115 -2.88 -1.85 -2.66
N PHE A 116 -3.84 -1.77 -3.58
CA PHE A 116 -3.95 -0.73 -4.59
C PHE A 116 -5.35 -0.15 -4.62
N GLY A 117 -5.45 1.15 -4.87
CA GLY A 117 -6.71 1.76 -5.24
C GLY A 117 -6.53 3.11 -5.94
N ILE A 118 -7.52 3.45 -6.75
CA ILE A 118 -7.63 4.75 -7.42
C ILE A 118 -9.02 5.30 -7.16
N GLY A 119 -9.10 6.54 -6.71
CA GLY A 119 -10.34 7.28 -6.65
C GLY A 119 -10.12 8.76 -6.86
N ASP A 120 -11.20 9.48 -7.10
CA ASP A 120 -11.18 10.93 -6.94
C ASP A 120 -10.92 11.33 -5.47
N PHE A 121 -10.76 12.62 -5.20
CA PHE A 121 -10.51 13.09 -3.85
C PHE A 121 -11.54 12.61 -2.81
N HIS A 122 -12.83 12.65 -3.14
CA HIS A 122 -13.92 12.36 -2.20
C HIS A 122 -13.99 10.87 -1.88
N THR A 123 -13.95 10.03 -2.91
CA THR A 123 -13.96 8.57 -2.81
C THR A 123 -12.70 8.06 -2.10
N SER A 124 -11.55 8.66 -2.38
CA SER A 124 -10.29 8.33 -1.70
C SER A 124 -10.27 8.78 -0.25
N LYS A 125 -10.86 9.93 0.06
CA LYS A 125 -11.05 10.36 1.46
C LYS A 125 -11.79 9.32 2.26
N VAL A 126 -12.88 8.81 1.69
CA VAL A 126 -13.64 7.71 2.30
C VAL A 126 -12.78 6.46 2.39
N ALA A 127 -12.14 6.04 1.31
CA ALA A 127 -11.34 4.82 1.28
C ALA A 127 -10.24 4.79 2.36
N LEU A 128 -9.56 5.92 2.58
CA LEU A 128 -8.46 6.05 3.53
C LEU A 128 -8.91 6.29 4.99
N SER A 129 -10.18 6.62 5.24
CA SER A 129 -10.74 6.89 6.59
C SER A 129 -11.01 5.61 7.39
N ARG A 130 -9.96 4.79 7.58
CA ARG A 130 -10.06 3.41 8.11
C ARG A 130 -10.42 3.33 9.60
N LEU A 131 -10.02 4.30 10.41
CA LEU A 131 -10.35 4.42 11.83
C LEU A 131 -11.57 5.30 12.07
N SER A 132 -11.63 6.48 11.45
CA SER A 132 -12.70 7.46 11.71
C SER A 132 -14.09 6.99 11.26
N LEU A 133 -14.18 6.00 10.38
CA LEU A 133 -15.46 5.41 9.95
C LEU A 133 -15.92 4.21 10.79
N ILE A 134 -15.13 3.76 11.77
CA ILE A 134 -15.48 2.60 12.60
C ILE A 134 -16.78 2.81 13.37
N SER A 135 -17.02 4.01 13.92
CA SER A 135 -18.28 4.30 14.63
C SER A 135 -19.50 4.17 13.71
N LYS A 136 -19.38 4.57 12.44
CA LYS A 136 -20.45 4.40 11.44
C LYS A 136 -20.68 2.93 11.12
N LEU A 137 -19.62 2.13 11.03
CA LEU A 137 -19.74 0.68 10.86
C LEU A 137 -20.41 0.01 12.07
N ASP A 138 -20.07 0.45 13.28
CA ASP A 138 -20.68 -0.06 14.51
C ASP A 138 -22.19 0.23 14.53
N SER A 139 -22.59 1.47 14.22
CA SER A 139 -24.00 1.89 14.09
C SER A 139 -24.75 1.17 12.98
N ALA A 140 -24.07 0.79 11.90
CA ALA A 140 -24.63 -0.03 10.83
C ALA A 140 -24.71 -1.53 11.17
N GLY A 141 -24.33 -1.91 12.40
CA GLY A 141 -24.47 -3.28 12.90
C GLY A 141 -23.33 -4.24 12.50
N TYR A 142 -22.26 -3.75 11.87
CA TYR A 142 -21.13 -4.59 11.49
C TYR A 142 -20.33 -5.04 12.72
N ARG A 143 -19.92 -6.31 12.74
CA ARG A 143 -19.15 -6.92 13.83
C ARG A 143 -18.07 -7.84 13.28
N ARG A 144 -16.97 -7.97 14.03
CA ARG A 144 -15.88 -8.93 13.77
C ARG A 144 -15.36 -8.95 12.32
N LEU A 145 -15.15 -7.79 11.73
CA LEU A 145 -14.61 -7.63 10.39
C LEU A 145 -13.07 -7.68 10.40
N ASN A 146 -12.49 -8.48 9.52
CA ASN A 146 -11.06 -8.40 9.21
C ASN A 146 -10.78 -7.14 8.36
N SER A 147 -9.50 -6.88 8.04
CA SER A 147 -9.10 -5.68 7.28
C SER A 147 -9.90 -5.46 5.98
N GLU A 148 -9.95 -6.49 5.13
CA GLU A 148 -10.58 -6.40 3.81
C GLU A 148 -12.11 -6.28 3.92
N SER A 149 -12.72 -7.03 4.84
CA SER A 149 -14.16 -7.00 5.08
C SER A 149 -14.59 -5.66 5.66
N ALA A 150 -13.78 -5.08 6.55
CA ALA A 150 -13.97 -3.72 7.06
C ALA A 150 -13.83 -2.69 5.93
N PHE A 151 -12.98 -2.93 4.94
CA PHE A 151 -12.86 -2.05 3.77
C PHE A 151 -14.10 -2.09 2.88
N LYS A 152 -14.57 -3.30 2.58
CA LYS A 152 -15.84 -3.49 1.86
C LYS A 152 -17.02 -2.85 2.60
N ALA A 153 -17.15 -3.10 3.90
CA ALA A 153 -18.23 -2.56 4.72
C ALA A 153 -18.23 -1.01 4.73
N GLN A 154 -17.04 -0.39 4.78
CA GLN A 154 -16.87 1.06 4.74
C GLN A 154 -17.44 1.67 3.46
N LEU A 155 -17.06 1.12 2.30
CA LEU A 155 -17.53 1.61 1.00
C LEU A 155 -19.04 1.37 0.83
N THR A 156 -19.54 0.20 1.25
CA THR A 156 -20.98 -0.13 1.22
C THR A 156 -21.80 0.80 2.10
N THR A 157 -21.36 1.06 3.34
CA THR A 157 -22.09 1.91 4.30
C THR A 157 -22.24 3.34 3.81
N LEU A 158 -21.23 3.84 3.08
CA LEU A 158 -21.24 5.17 2.50
C LEU A 158 -21.76 5.20 1.06
N LYS A 159 -22.37 4.10 0.58
CA LYS A 159 -23.02 3.97 -0.73
C LYS A 159 -22.09 4.26 -1.91
N TYR A 160 -20.78 4.07 -1.74
CA TYR A 160 -19.86 4.17 -2.86
C TYR A 160 -19.93 2.87 -3.66
N PRO A 161 -20.19 2.94 -4.99
CA PRO A 161 -20.20 1.75 -5.82
C PRO A 161 -18.81 1.13 -5.77
N THR A 162 -18.72 -0.06 -5.18
CA THR A 162 -17.56 -0.92 -5.35
C THR A 162 -17.76 -1.61 -6.69
N PRO A 163 -16.88 -1.44 -7.68
CA PRO A 163 -16.96 -2.23 -8.90
C PRO A 163 -16.57 -3.68 -8.57
N CYS A 164 -17.49 -4.41 -7.94
CA CYS A 164 -17.45 -5.86 -7.86
C CYS A 164 -18.05 -6.51 -9.13
N SER A 165 -18.31 -5.70 -10.17
CA SER A 165 -18.56 -6.19 -11.52
C SER A 165 -17.24 -6.02 -12.30
N PRO A 166 -16.58 -7.12 -12.71
CA PRO A 166 -15.35 -7.04 -13.49
C PRO A 166 -15.58 -6.16 -14.72
N VAL A 167 -14.68 -5.21 -14.97
CA VAL A 167 -14.73 -4.34 -16.16
C VAL A 167 -14.73 -5.17 -17.44
N CYS A 168 -14.11 -6.36 -17.41
CA CYS A 168 -14.23 -7.36 -18.46
C CYS A 168 -13.91 -8.76 -17.91
N LYS A 169 -14.37 -9.84 -18.59
CA LYS A 169 -14.10 -11.25 -18.28
C LYS A 169 -13.67 -11.98 -19.57
N GLY A 170 -12.85 -13.02 -19.48
CA GLY A 170 -12.50 -13.87 -20.63
C GLY A 170 -11.37 -13.29 -21.49
N SER A 171 -11.60 -13.16 -22.80
CA SER A 171 -10.57 -12.83 -23.81
C SER A 171 -9.81 -11.53 -23.52
N CYS A 172 -10.47 -10.50 -22.99
CA CYS A 172 -9.82 -9.23 -22.62
C CYS A 172 -8.75 -9.36 -21.52
N VAL A 173 -8.85 -10.41 -20.68
CA VAL A 173 -7.88 -10.70 -19.62
C VAL A 173 -6.74 -11.55 -20.19
N ALA A 174 -6.99 -12.33 -21.24
CA ALA A 174 -6.00 -13.20 -21.85
C ALA A 174 -4.79 -12.41 -22.40
N ASP A 175 -5.03 -11.23 -23.00
CA ASP A 175 -3.96 -10.38 -23.53
C ASP A 175 -3.06 -9.85 -22.40
N VAL A 176 -3.65 -9.43 -21.28
CA VAL A 176 -2.90 -8.98 -20.09
C VAL A 176 -2.15 -10.14 -19.42
N MET A 177 -2.78 -11.31 -19.29
CA MET A 177 -2.19 -12.48 -18.64
C MET A 177 -1.09 -13.12 -19.48
N SER A 178 -1.18 -13.07 -20.81
CA SER A 178 -0.12 -13.54 -21.72
C SER A 178 1.19 -12.77 -21.59
N SER A 179 1.12 -11.54 -21.05
CA SER A 179 2.28 -10.67 -20.81
C SER A 179 2.95 -10.87 -19.45
N LEU A 180 2.40 -11.74 -18.58
CA LEU A 180 2.91 -11.99 -17.24
C LEU A 180 3.88 -13.19 -17.19
N ASP A 181 4.97 -13.02 -16.46
CA ASP A 181 6.02 -14.03 -16.32
C ASP A 181 5.55 -15.26 -15.52
N LYS A 182 5.77 -16.45 -16.11
CA LYS A 182 5.32 -17.76 -15.62
C LYS A 182 5.80 -18.15 -14.21
N ARG A 183 6.73 -17.43 -13.58
CA ARG A 183 7.31 -17.80 -12.27
C ARG A 183 7.13 -16.76 -11.17
N TRP A 184 6.52 -15.61 -11.45
CA TRP A 184 6.33 -14.53 -10.48
C TRP A 184 4.86 -14.24 -10.18
N SER A 185 3.99 -14.53 -11.15
CA SER A 185 2.56 -14.19 -11.10
C SER A 185 1.72 -15.08 -12.03
N TRP A 186 2.16 -16.32 -12.29
CA TRP A 186 1.38 -17.22 -13.13
C TRP A 186 0.17 -17.73 -12.35
N THR A 187 -0.98 -17.15 -12.68
CA THR A 187 -2.28 -17.72 -12.35
C THR A 187 -2.50 -18.87 -13.30
N ASN A 188 -2.58 -20.10 -12.78
CA ASN A 188 -2.92 -21.25 -13.62
C ASN A 188 -4.36 -21.07 -14.12
N TRP A 189 -4.52 -20.55 -15.34
CA TRP A 189 -5.82 -20.37 -15.99
C TRP A 189 -6.28 -21.70 -16.60
N GLY A 190 -6.54 -22.66 -15.73
CA GLY A 190 -7.23 -23.91 -16.04
C GLY A 190 -8.26 -24.13 -14.96
N ASN A 191 -9.55 -23.99 -15.29
CA ASN A 191 -10.72 -24.28 -14.43
C ASN A 191 -11.15 -23.20 -13.41
N GLY A 192 -10.67 -21.97 -13.52
CA GLY A 192 -11.30 -20.83 -12.82
C GLY A 192 -11.00 -20.67 -11.32
N MET A 193 -9.99 -21.36 -10.78
CA MET A 193 -9.43 -21.03 -9.47
C MET A 193 -8.21 -20.13 -9.63
N ILE A 194 -8.39 -18.84 -9.39
CA ILE A 194 -7.28 -17.94 -9.06
C ILE A 194 -6.91 -18.25 -7.62
N GLU A 195 -5.72 -18.81 -7.42
CA GLU A 195 -5.11 -18.89 -6.10
C GLU A 195 -4.27 -17.63 -5.86
N LEU A 196 -4.45 -17.02 -4.70
CA LEU A 196 -3.65 -15.90 -4.23
C LEU A 196 -2.65 -16.46 -3.22
N CYS A 197 -1.37 -16.17 -3.42
CA CYS A 197 -0.34 -16.55 -2.45
C CYS A 197 -0.55 -15.80 -1.13
N ASP A 198 -0.39 -16.51 -0.02
CA ASP A 198 -0.32 -15.91 1.31
C ASP A 198 0.98 -15.10 1.44
N ALA A 199 0.87 -13.79 1.37
CA ALA A 199 2.01 -12.88 1.50
C ALA A 199 2.40 -12.58 2.96
N HIS A 200 1.91 -13.36 3.94
CA HIS A 200 2.35 -13.25 5.32
C HIS A 200 3.71 -13.92 5.56
N GLY A 201 4.15 -14.82 4.67
CA GLY A 201 5.47 -15.46 4.70
C GLY A 201 6.60 -14.55 4.20
N GLY A 202 7.85 -15.01 4.39
CA GLY A 202 9.01 -14.40 3.73
C GLY A 202 8.91 -14.52 2.20
N TRP A 203 9.79 -13.80 1.49
CA TRP A 203 9.88 -13.93 0.04
C TRP A 203 10.27 -15.37 -0.34
N GLU A 204 9.69 -15.89 -1.42
CA GLU A 204 10.01 -17.22 -1.95
C GLU A 204 11.51 -17.35 -2.30
N ASP A 205 12.01 -18.58 -2.26
CA ASP A 205 13.36 -18.88 -2.71
C ASP A 205 13.56 -18.37 -4.15
N GLN A 206 14.73 -17.79 -4.42
CA GLN A 206 15.11 -17.22 -5.72
C GLN A 206 14.31 -15.98 -6.17
N TRP A 207 13.52 -15.34 -5.31
CA TRP A 207 12.74 -14.17 -5.70
C TRP A 207 13.59 -13.06 -6.34
N GLU A 208 14.82 -12.86 -5.85
CA GLU A 208 15.77 -11.87 -6.39
C GLU A 208 16.13 -12.19 -7.85
N THR A 209 16.26 -13.47 -8.20
CA THR A 209 16.56 -13.91 -9.58
C THR A 209 15.40 -13.64 -10.51
N ILE A 210 14.17 -13.90 -10.04
CA ILE A 210 12.96 -13.66 -10.82
C ILE A 210 12.73 -12.15 -10.99
N PHE A 211 12.88 -11.37 -9.92
CA PHE A 211 12.81 -9.92 -9.98
C PHE A 211 13.83 -9.35 -10.97
N ASP A 212 15.11 -9.77 -10.88
CA ASP A 212 16.15 -9.25 -11.77
C ASP A 212 15.87 -9.59 -13.25
N ARG A 213 15.23 -10.72 -13.52
CA ARG A 213 14.77 -11.11 -14.87
C ARG A 213 13.62 -10.24 -15.36
N VAL A 214 12.59 -10.03 -14.53
CA VAL A 214 11.33 -9.38 -14.93
C VAL A 214 11.44 -7.86 -14.90
N ALA A 215 12.05 -7.30 -13.86
CA ALA A 215 12.15 -5.85 -13.66
C ALA A 215 13.21 -5.19 -14.57
N GLY A 216 14.06 -5.99 -15.20
CA GLY A 216 15.10 -5.55 -16.11
C GLY A 216 16.37 -5.03 -15.41
N LYS A 217 17.44 -4.86 -16.19
CA LYS A 217 18.81 -4.61 -15.71
C LYS A 217 18.92 -3.39 -14.78
N LYS A 218 18.19 -2.31 -15.07
CA LYS A 218 18.26 -1.05 -14.31
C LYS A 218 17.74 -1.25 -12.88
N LEU A 219 16.55 -1.80 -12.72
CA LEU A 219 15.94 -2.03 -11.40
C LEU A 219 16.66 -3.13 -10.63
N ALA A 220 17.14 -4.16 -11.34
CA ALA A 220 18.00 -5.19 -10.76
C ALA A 220 19.28 -4.60 -10.15
N ALA A 221 19.96 -3.70 -10.87
CA ALA A 221 21.16 -3.02 -10.38
C ALA A 221 20.86 -2.17 -9.14
N THR A 222 19.75 -1.42 -9.16
CA THR A 222 19.29 -0.63 -8.00
C THR A 222 19.00 -1.51 -6.78
N ARG A 223 18.30 -2.64 -6.94
CA ARG A 223 18.03 -3.59 -5.84
C ARG A 223 19.33 -4.10 -5.22
N ARG A 224 20.31 -4.50 -6.05
CA ARG A 224 21.62 -4.98 -5.59
C ARG A 224 22.37 -3.87 -4.84
N GLN A 225 22.38 -2.65 -5.38
CA GLN A 225 23.00 -1.50 -4.72
C GLN A 225 22.46 -1.26 -3.31
N VAL A 226 21.14 -1.36 -3.10
CA VAL A 226 20.55 -1.20 -1.75
C VAL A 226 20.94 -2.32 -0.80
N LYS A 227 21.18 -3.53 -1.34
CA LYS A 227 21.65 -4.65 -0.53
C LYS A 227 23.06 -4.41 0.01
N ASP A 228 23.89 -3.69 -0.73
CA ASP A 228 25.30 -3.44 -0.39
C ASP A 228 25.55 -2.02 0.14
N LEU A 229 24.49 -1.28 0.45
CA LEU A 229 24.56 0.12 0.85
C LEU A 229 25.28 0.29 2.19
N THR A 230 26.31 1.13 2.22
CA THR A 230 27.00 1.51 3.46
C THR A 230 26.16 2.46 4.30
N PHE A 231 26.51 2.59 5.60
CA PHE A 231 25.81 3.50 6.49
C PHE A 231 25.91 4.95 6.00
N GLU A 232 27.10 5.36 5.57
CA GLU A 232 27.40 6.69 5.06
C GLU A 232 26.64 6.98 3.77
N GLU A 233 26.59 6.01 2.84
CA GLU A 233 25.78 6.12 1.63
C GLU A 233 24.30 6.27 1.98
N CYS A 234 23.76 5.44 2.86
CA CYS A 234 22.36 5.51 3.27
C CYS A 234 22.00 6.90 3.82
N VAL A 235 22.81 7.39 4.75
CA VAL A 235 22.62 8.71 5.36
C VAL A 235 22.68 9.81 4.29
N GLY A 236 23.65 9.73 3.37
CA GLY A 236 23.77 10.63 2.23
C GLY A 236 22.54 10.63 1.33
N GLU A 237 22.03 9.45 0.97
CA GLU A 237 20.84 9.27 0.15
C GLU A 237 19.58 9.87 0.79
N PHE A 238 19.38 9.64 2.09
CA PHE A 238 18.27 10.23 2.84
C PHE A 238 18.38 11.76 2.95
N ARG A 239 19.60 12.31 3.08
CA ARG A 239 19.82 13.76 3.06
C ARG A 239 19.45 14.35 1.70
N GLU A 240 19.81 13.70 0.59
CA GLU A 240 19.38 14.11 -0.75
C GLU A 240 17.86 14.02 -0.93
N MET A 241 17.24 12.95 -0.43
CA MET A 241 15.78 12.81 -0.44
C MET A 241 15.11 13.93 0.36
N LYS A 242 15.63 14.27 1.54
CA LYS A 242 15.11 15.33 2.41
C LYS A 242 15.15 16.71 1.75
N LYS A 243 16.18 17.02 0.97
CA LYS A 243 16.27 18.29 0.20
C LYS A 243 15.14 18.46 -0.82
N LYS A 244 14.52 17.36 -1.26
CA LYS A 244 13.44 17.36 -2.27
C LYS A 244 12.03 17.31 -1.68
N ALA A 245 11.91 16.92 -0.43
CA ALA A 245 10.62 16.78 0.24
C ALA A 245 10.12 18.14 0.73
N VAL A 246 8.90 18.53 0.35
CA VAL A 246 8.30 19.78 0.89
C VAL A 246 8.08 19.66 2.39
N ASN A 247 7.62 18.50 2.86
CA ASN A 247 7.41 18.18 4.27
C ASN A 247 8.18 16.92 4.67
N TRP A 248 8.86 16.98 5.82
CA TRP A 248 9.66 15.88 6.36
C TRP A 248 9.26 15.55 7.80
N ASP A 249 8.44 14.51 7.97
CA ASP A 249 8.04 13.94 9.26
C ASP A 249 8.67 12.55 9.43
N ALA A 250 9.98 12.51 9.63
CA ALA A 250 10.72 11.26 9.82
C ALA A 250 11.91 11.45 10.77
N PRO A 251 12.38 10.37 11.43
CA PRO A 251 13.61 10.38 12.21
C PRO A 251 14.82 10.90 11.43
N ALA A 252 15.90 11.16 12.17
CA ALA A 252 17.17 11.50 11.56
C ALA A 252 17.63 10.35 10.63
N PRO A 253 18.22 10.65 9.45
CA PRO A 253 18.78 9.64 8.56
C PRO A 253 19.65 8.61 9.27
N GLU A 254 20.45 9.04 10.24
CA GLU A 254 21.33 8.20 11.04
C GLU A 254 20.54 7.16 11.86
N GLU A 255 19.36 7.51 12.38
CA GLU A 255 18.49 6.57 13.07
C GLU A 255 17.86 5.58 12.09
N ILE A 256 17.40 6.05 10.93
CA ILE A 256 16.77 5.20 9.90
C ILE A 256 17.77 4.17 9.38
N CYS A 257 18.93 4.64 8.93
CA CYS A 257 20.00 3.81 8.40
C CYS A 257 20.61 2.91 9.49
N GLY A 258 20.77 3.45 10.71
CA GLY A 258 21.33 2.72 11.83
C GLY A 258 20.50 1.54 12.27
N ARG A 259 19.16 1.60 12.15
CA ARG A 259 18.30 0.45 12.47
C ARG A 259 18.43 -0.69 11.47
N GLY A 260 18.53 -0.39 10.18
CA GLY A 260 18.52 -1.41 9.13
C GLY A 260 19.91 -1.99 8.79
N LEU A 261 20.95 -1.15 8.80
CA LEU A 261 22.28 -1.54 8.35
C LEU A 261 23.19 -2.06 9.46
N LYS A 262 22.96 -1.68 10.73
CA LYS A 262 23.73 -2.22 11.87
C LYS A 262 23.46 -3.70 12.17
N MET A 263 22.42 -4.29 11.57
CA MET A 263 22.13 -5.73 11.66
C MET A 263 22.92 -6.58 10.64
N LYS A 264 23.79 -5.96 9.82
CA LYS A 264 24.66 -6.65 8.84
C LYS A 264 26.13 -6.76 9.27
N GLN A 265 26.49 -6.21 10.42
CA GLN A 265 27.82 -6.39 11.06
C GLN A 265 27.73 -7.49 12.11
#